data_AF-A0A3D3LJI3-F1
#
_entry.id   AF-A0A3D3LJI3-F1
#
_cell.length_a   1.000
_cell.length_b   1.000
_cell.length_c   1.000
_cell.angle_alpha   90.00
_cell.angle_beta   90.00
_cell.angle_gamma   90.00
#
_symmetry.space_group_name_H-M   'P 1'
#
loop_
_entity.id
_entity.type
_entity.pdbx_description
1 polymer ?
#
loop_
_entity_poly.entity_id
_entity_poly.type
_entity_poly.pdbx_seq_one_letter_code
_entity_poly.pdbx_strand_id
1 'polypeptide(L)' 'FDALAEFNLDWLEEPIAADRPKQEWQHLKQAASMPIAAGENIQGEREFAIVINDNTLGVIQPDLAKWG' A
#
# COMPACT_ATOMS: atom_id res chain seq x y z
N PHE A 1 -14.89 9.73 8.95
CA PHE A 1 -14.04 9.48 10.14
C PHE A 1 -13.40 8.13 9.94
N ASP A 2 -12.08 8.05 10.09
CA ASP A 2 -11.36 6.78 10.08
C ASP A 2 -11.72 5.99 11.35
N ALA A 3 -12.42 4.87 11.18
CA ALA A 3 -12.88 4.03 12.28
C ALA A 3 -11.73 3.29 13.00
N LEU A 4 -10.53 3.24 12.39
CA LEU A 4 -9.38 2.53 12.94
C LEU A 4 -8.44 3.46 13.73
N ALA A 5 -8.71 4.76 13.75
CA ALA A 5 -7.82 5.77 14.34
C ALA A 5 -7.54 5.56 15.84
N GLU A 6 -8.46 4.95 16.58
CA GLU A 6 -8.29 4.71 18.03
C GLU A 6 -7.25 3.62 18.35
N PHE A 7 -6.93 2.75 17.39
CA PHE A 7 -6.07 1.60 17.64
C PHE A 7 -4.58 1.88 17.45
N ASN A 8 -4.22 3.08 16.94
CA ASN A 8 -2.83 3.49 16.71
C ASN A 8 -2.01 2.40 15.98
N LEU A 9 -2.54 1.95 14.83
CA LEU A 9 -1.92 0.90 14.02
C LEU A 9 -0.64 1.41 13.37
N ASP A 10 0.39 0.54 13.31
CA ASP A 10 1.64 0.85 12.60
C ASP A 10 1.44 0.94 11.08
N TRP A 11 0.52 0.14 10.52
CA TRP A 11 0.06 0.24 9.14
C TRP A 11 -1.31 -0.43 8.93
N LEU A 12 -1.93 -0.14 7.78
CA LEU A 12 -3.08 -0.85 7.23
C LEU A 12 -2.65 -1.59 5.96
N GLU A 13 -2.72 -2.93 5.98
CA GLU A 13 -2.19 -3.79 4.91
C GLU A 13 -3.25 -4.16 3.88
N GLU A 14 -2.88 -4.05 2.59
CA GLU A 14 -3.68 -4.37 1.40
C GLU A 14 -5.20 -4.11 1.56
N PRO A 15 -5.62 -2.87 1.92
CA PRO A 15 -7.02 -2.52 2.17
C PRO A 15 -7.94 -2.67 0.95
N ILE A 16 -7.36 -2.75 -0.25
CA ILE A 16 -8.03 -3.01 -1.53
C ILE A 16 -7.14 -3.92 -2.38
N ALA A 17 -7.70 -4.53 -3.44
CA ALA A 17 -6.94 -5.36 -4.36
C ALA A 17 -5.79 -4.59 -5.04
N ALA A 18 -4.67 -5.26 -5.29
CA ALA A 18 -3.46 -4.66 -5.87
C ALA A 18 -3.65 -4.05 -7.27
N ASP A 19 -4.62 -4.56 -8.06
CA ASP A 19 -4.91 -4.11 -9.43
C ASP A 19 -5.89 -2.92 -9.51
N ARG A 20 -6.34 -2.39 -8.37
CA ARG A 20 -7.23 -1.23 -8.32
C ARG A 20 -6.54 0.03 -8.86
N PRO A 21 -7.29 0.97 -9.45
CA PRO A 21 -6.75 2.23 -9.94
C PRO A 21 -5.95 2.97 -8.87
N LYS A 22 -4.80 3.53 -9.26
CA LYS A 22 -3.92 4.33 -8.39
C LYS A 22 -4.64 5.41 -7.59
N GLN A 23 -5.66 6.04 -8.17
CA GLN A 23 -6.44 7.08 -7.48
C GLN A 23 -7.16 6.53 -6.24
N GLU A 24 -7.61 5.27 -6.25
CA GLU A 24 -8.26 4.66 -5.09
C GLU A 24 -7.26 4.47 -3.94
N TRP A 25 -6.05 4.00 -4.25
CA TRP A 25 -4.95 3.93 -3.28
C TRP A 25 -4.57 5.29 -2.70
N GLN A 26 -4.53 6.34 -3.54
CA GLN A 26 -4.26 7.70 -3.08
C GLN A 26 -5.37 8.23 -2.15
N HIS A 27 -6.63 7.96 -2.45
CA HIS A 27 -7.74 8.30 -1.54
C HIS A 27 -7.60 7.58 -0.20
N LEU A 28 -7.19 6.30 -0.19
CA LEU A 28 -6.95 5.56 1.05
C LEU A 28 -5.82 6.19 1.87
N LYS A 29 -4.70 6.53 1.23
CA LYS A 29 -3.60 7.24 1.91
C LYS A 29 -4.07 8.56 2.54
N GLN A 30 -4.99 9.27 1.91
CA GLN A 30 -5.53 10.53 2.44
C GLN A 30 -6.54 10.32 3.58
N ALA A 31 -7.26 9.21 3.57
CA ALA A 31 -8.34 8.92 4.53
C ALA A 31 -7.84 8.19 5.78
N ALA A 32 -6.82 7.35 5.65
CA ALA A 32 -6.25 6.57 6.73
C ALA A 32 -5.37 7.43 7.66
N SER A 33 -5.52 7.24 8.97
CA SER A 33 -4.68 7.87 9.99
C SER A 33 -3.33 7.18 10.18
N MET A 34 -3.15 5.99 9.58
CA MET A 34 -1.92 5.20 9.59
C MET A 34 -1.36 5.00 8.16
N PRO A 35 -0.08 4.63 8.03
CA PRO A 35 0.51 4.24 6.75
C PRO A 35 -0.26 3.12 6.05
N ILE A 36 -0.35 3.19 4.72
CA ILE A 36 -0.82 2.05 3.90
C ILE A 36 0.37 1.15 3.58
N ALA A 37 0.20 -0.16 3.78
CA ALA A 37 1.17 -1.19 3.41
C ALA A 37 0.65 -2.05 2.26
N ALA A 38 1.53 -2.36 1.30
CA ALA A 38 1.28 -3.34 0.26
C ALA A 38 2.61 -3.78 -0.38
N GLY A 39 2.58 -4.84 -1.18
CA GLY A 39 3.75 -5.24 -1.97
C GLY A 39 3.82 -6.73 -2.28
N GLU A 40 3.07 -7.56 -1.55
CA GLU A 40 3.13 -9.02 -1.75
C GLU A 40 2.56 -9.45 -3.10
N ASN A 41 1.70 -8.61 -3.70
CA ASN A 41 1.06 -8.85 -4.98
C ASN A 41 1.57 -7.93 -6.10
N ILE A 42 2.70 -7.23 -5.88
CA ILE A 42 3.40 -6.44 -6.90
C ILE A 42 4.55 -7.28 -7.48
N GLN A 43 4.67 -7.30 -8.81
CA GLN A 43 5.68 -8.09 -9.50
C GLN A 43 6.46 -7.23 -10.49
N GLY A 44 7.78 -7.42 -10.52
CA GLY A 44 8.67 -6.78 -11.47
C GLY A 44 9.26 -5.46 -10.96
N GLU A 45 10.50 -5.20 -11.39
CA GLU A 45 11.23 -3.97 -11.02
C GLU A 45 10.48 -2.71 -11.43
N ARG A 46 9.82 -2.73 -12.60
CA ARG A 46 9.07 -1.59 -13.12
C ARG A 46 7.93 -1.17 -12.19
N GLU A 47 7.13 -2.13 -11.74
CA GLU A 47 5.96 -1.83 -10.89
C GLU A 47 6.39 -1.39 -9.49
N PHE A 48 7.42 -2.04 -8.93
CA PHE A 48 8.03 -1.55 -7.69
C PHE A 48 8.60 -0.14 -7.85
N ALA A 49 9.29 0.17 -8.96
CA ALA A 49 9.79 1.51 -9.22
C ALA A 49 8.65 2.54 -9.28
N ILE A 50 7.51 2.22 -9.90
CA ILE A 50 6.34 3.11 -9.93
C ILE A 50 5.83 3.36 -8.50
N VAL A 51 5.63 2.32 -7.72
CA VAL A 51 5.04 2.43 -6.37
C VAL A 51 5.98 3.11 -5.38
N ILE A 52 7.28 2.86 -5.46
CA ILE A 52 8.31 3.55 -4.67
C ILE A 52 8.29 5.07 -4.98
N ASN A 53 8.19 5.45 -6.26
CA ASN A 53 8.22 6.86 -6.67
C ASN A 53 6.90 7.60 -6.45
N ASP A 54 5.77 6.89 -6.42
CA ASP A 54 4.46 7.48 -6.20
C ASP A 54 4.22 7.89 -4.73
N ASN A 55 4.98 7.33 -3.80
CA ASN A 55 4.83 7.58 -2.36
C ASN A 55 3.40 7.29 -1.85
N THR A 56 2.62 6.42 -2.51
CA THR A 56 1.26 6.09 -2.05
C THR A 56 1.29 5.09 -0.90
N LEU A 57 2.27 4.19 -0.87
CA LEU A 57 2.50 3.28 0.25
C LEU A 57 3.48 3.88 1.24
N GLY A 58 3.20 3.76 2.53
CA GLY A 58 4.13 4.11 3.60
C GLY A 58 5.03 2.94 4.02
N VAL A 59 4.60 1.71 3.74
CA VAL A 59 5.38 0.49 3.96
C VAL A 59 5.29 -0.39 2.70
N ILE A 60 6.42 -0.82 2.17
CA ILE A 60 6.50 -1.65 0.96
C ILE A 60 6.98 -3.04 1.35
N GLN A 61 6.22 -4.08 0.99
CA GLN A 61 6.42 -5.47 1.45
C GLN A 61 6.63 -6.43 0.25
N PRO A 62 7.77 -6.40 -0.46
CA PRO A 62 8.00 -7.33 -1.56
C PRO A 62 8.08 -8.77 -1.05
N ASP A 63 7.46 -9.71 -1.77
CA ASP A 63 7.55 -11.14 -1.48
C ASP A 63 8.60 -11.81 -2.39
N LEU A 64 9.73 -12.21 -1.78
CA LEU A 64 10.85 -12.87 -2.47
C LEU A 64 10.46 -14.24 -3.06
N ALA A 65 9.48 -14.94 -2.47
CA ALA A 65 9.04 -16.24 -2.97
C ALA A 65 8.06 -16.14 -4.14
N LYS A 66 7.38 -14.99 -4.29
CA LYS A 66 6.50 -14.69 -5.43
C LYS A 66 7.22 -13.95 -6.56
N TRP A 67 8.36 -13.33 -6.28
CA TRP A 67 9.10 -12.52 -7.23
C TRP A 67 10.63 -12.69 -7.07
N GLY A 68 11.26 -13.30 -8.08
CA GLY A 68 12.70 -13.57 -8.20
C GLY A 68 13.04 -14.34 -9.47
#